data_AF-A0AB36ZSM4-F1
#
_entry.id   AF-A0AB36ZSM4-F1
#
_cell.length_a   1.000
_cell.length_b   1.000
_cell.length_c   1.000
_cell.angle_alpha   90.00
_cell.angle_beta   90.00
_cell.angle_gamma   90.00
#
_symmetry.space_group_name_H-M   'P 1'
#
loop_
_entity.id
_entity.type
_entity.pdbx_description
1 polymer ?
#
loop_
_entity_poly.entity_id
_entity_poly.type
_entity_poly.pdbx_seq_one_letter_code
_entity_poly.pdbx_strand_id
1 'polypeptide(L)'
;MSVIKEQDIIDSIAGACQYISYYHPEDFVKGMVEAYEKEESEAAKNAIAQILINSKMCAMGHRPLCQDTGSVNIFIKVGLNAKLELSKELEEVLNEGVAKGYTDPDNTLRYSVVSDPAGERKNT
;
A
#
# COMPACT_ATOMS: atom_id res chain seq x y z
N MET A 1 -20.14 -8.68 21.75
CA MET A 1 -18.95 -8.81 20.89
C MET A 1 -19.41 -8.54 19.47
N SER A 2 -18.78 -7.59 18.77
CA SER A 2 -19.08 -7.32 17.36
C SER A 2 -18.61 -8.50 16.51
N VAL A 3 -19.43 -8.86 15.52
CA VAL A 3 -19.03 -9.80 14.46
C VAL A 3 -18.26 -9.00 13.43
N ILE A 4 -17.12 -9.52 12.97
CA ILE A 4 -16.35 -8.98 11.85
C ILE A 4 -16.80 -9.73 10.62
N LYS A 5 -17.43 -9.04 9.68
CA LYS A 5 -17.92 -9.62 8.44
C LYS A 5 -16.78 -9.71 7.43
N GLU A 6 -16.91 -10.63 6.49
CA GLU A 6 -16.02 -10.74 5.34
C GLU A 6 -15.77 -9.40 4.64
N GLN A 7 -16.83 -8.63 4.38
CA GLN A 7 -16.73 -7.33 3.72
C GLN A 7 -15.93 -6.30 4.53
N ASP A 8 -16.00 -6.35 5.87
CA ASP A 8 -15.24 -5.43 6.73
C ASP A 8 -13.73 -5.63 6.52
N ILE A 9 -13.30 -6.88 6.32
CA ILE A 9 -11.90 -7.24 6.05
C ILE A 9 -11.51 -6.80 4.64
N ILE A 10 -12.33 -7.12 3.62
CA ILE A 10 -12.07 -6.76 2.22
C ILE A 10 -11.91 -5.24 2.08
N ASP A 11 -12.84 -4.46 2.64
CA ASP A 11 -12.81 -3.00 2.57
C ASP A 11 -11.64 -2.42 3.35
N SER A 12 -11.31 -2.98 4.51
CA SER A 12 -10.14 -2.55 5.29
C SER A 12 -8.83 -2.79 4.55
N ILE A 13 -8.67 -3.95 3.88
CA ILE A 13 -7.45 -4.26 3.11
C ILE A 13 -7.38 -3.39 1.84
N ALA A 14 -8.48 -3.25 1.10
CA ALA A 14 -8.52 -2.41 -0.10
C ALA A 14 -8.18 -0.95 0.23
N GLY A 15 -8.79 -0.41 1.30
CA GLY A 15 -8.51 0.93 1.81
C GLY A 15 -7.05 1.08 2.27
N ALA A 16 -6.48 0.06 2.91
CA ALA A 16 -5.07 0.07 3.31
C ALA A 16 -4.13 0.10 2.09
N CYS A 17 -4.35 -0.75 1.08
CA CYS A 17 -3.57 -0.75 -0.17
C CYS A 17 -3.61 0.60 -0.86
N GLN A 18 -4.78 1.23 -0.93
CA GLN A 18 -4.94 2.58 -1.47
C GLN A 18 -4.20 3.61 -0.63
N TYR A 19 -4.45 3.66 0.67
CA TYR A 19 -3.85 4.62 1.59
C TYR A 19 -2.31 4.61 1.54
N ILE A 20 -1.69 3.43 1.67
CA ILE A 20 -0.22 3.31 1.66
C ILE A 20 0.38 3.61 0.28
N SER A 21 -0.40 3.54 -0.79
CA SER A 21 0.10 3.83 -2.12
C SER A 21 0.45 5.31 -2.29
N TYR A 22 -0.26 6.23 -1.64
CA TYR A 22 -0.12 7.68 -1.85
C TYR A 22 0.22 8.49 -0.59
N TYR A 23 0.27 7.87 0.60
CA TYR A 23 0.74 8.52 1.83
C TYR A 23 2.06 7.93 2.33
N HIS A 24 3.06 8.81 2.54
CA HIS A 24 4.16 8.49 3.42
C HIS A 24 3.74 8.70 4.90
N PRO A 25 4.29 7.89 5.83
CA PRO A 25 4.18 8.16 7.26
C PRO A 25 4.72 9.54 7.67
N GLU A 26 4.17 10.09 8.74
CA GLU A 26 4.54 11.43 9.23
C GLU A 26 6.02 11.51 9.67
N ASP A 27 6.53 10.47 10.30
CA ASP A 27 7.92 10.36 10.72
C ASP A 27 8.88 10.31 9.54
N PHE A 28 8.52 9.61 8.46
CA PHE A 28 9.28 9.64 7.21
C PHE A 28 9.36 11.07 6.64
N VAL A 29 8.22 11.77 6.55
CA VAL A 29 8.19 13.14 6.00
C VAL A 29 9.03 14.09 6.87
N LYS A 30 8.89 14.03 8.20
CA LYS A 30 9.70 14.81 9.14
C LYS A 30 11.19 14.53 8.97
N GLY A 31 11.57 13.25 8.92
CA GLY A 31 12.97 12.85 8.70
C GLY A 31 13.53 13.36 7.38
N MET A 32 12.75 13.33 6.30
CA MET A 32 13.15 13.86 5.00
C MET A 32 13.31 15.39 4.99
N VAL A 33 12.45 16.12 5.71
CA VAL A 33 12.60 17.58 5.88
C VAL A 33 13.87 17.91 6.67
N GLU A 34 14.11 17.22 7.79
CA GLU A 34 15.35 17.42 8.56
C GLU A 34 16.61 17.10 7.73
N ALA A 35 16.56 16.05 6.90
CA ALA A 35 17.64 15.71 5.99
C ALA A 35 17.85 16.83 4.95
N TYR A 36 16.78 17.36 4.36
CA TYR A 36 16.83 18.47 3.41
C TYR A 36 17.51 19.72 4.01
N GLU A 37 17.18 20.06 5.25
CA GLU A 37 17.71 21.24 5.93
C GLU A 37 19.21 21.11 6.24
N LYS A 38 19.67 19.89 6.55
CA LYS A 38 21.07 19.60 6.92
C LYS A 38 21.97 19.23 5.73
N GLU A 39 21.40 18.86 4.60
CA GLU A 39 22.17 18.40 3.42
C GLU A 39 22.99 19.54 2.81
N GLU A 40 24.29 19.27 2.62
CA GLU A 40 25.27 20.21 2.08
C GLU A 40 25.46 20.03 0.56
N SER A 41 25.26 18.82 0.04
CA SER A 41 25.35 18.53 -1.39
C SER A 41 24.11 19.02 -2.12
N GLU A 42 24.28 20.05 -2.96
CA GLU A 42 23.19 20.60 -3.77
C GLU A 42 22.44 19.54 -4.60
N ALA A 43 23.16 18.56 -5.15
CA ALA A 43 22.53 17.48 -5.92
C ALA A 43 21.66 16.59 -5.03
N ALA A 44 22.14 16.21 -3.84
CA ALA A 44 21.39 15.39 -2.90
C ALA A 44 20.20 16.16 -2.31
N LYS A 45 20.39 17.43 -1.98
CA LYS A 45 19.35 18.32 -1.48
C LYS A 45 18.20 18.48 -2.48
N ASN A 46 18.52 18.63 -3.76
CA ASN A 46 17.53 18.65 -4.84
C ASN A 46 16.79 17.31 -4.98
N ALA A 47 17.49 16.17 -4.82
CA ALA A 47 16.84 14.86 -4.84
C ALA A 47 15.84 14.68 -3.68
N ILE A 48 16.21 15.11 -2.47
CA ILE A 48 15.31 15.09 -1.30
C ILE A 48 14.08 15.97 -1.54
N ALA A 49 14.28 17.18 -2.10
CA ALA A 49 13.18 18.07 -2.45
C ALA A 49 12.20 17.42 -3.43
N GLN A 50 12.69 16.70 -4.45
CA GLN A 50 11.83 15.99 -5.40
C GLN A 50 10.99 14.90 -4.70
N ILE A 51 11.56 14.16 -3.76
CA ILE A 51 10.83 13.15 -2.99
C ILE A 51 9.72 13.81 -2.14
N LEU A 52 10.01 14.92 -1.47
CA LEU A 52 9.04 15.67 -0.68
C LEU A 52 7.90 16.26 -1.54
N ILE A 53 8.25 16.84 -2.69
CA ILE A 53 7.27 17.36 -3.66
C ILE A 53 6.37 16.23 -4.17
N ASN A 54 6.96 15.11 -4.58
CA ASN A 54 6.22 13.92 -5.00
C ASN A 54 5.28 13.43 -3.89
N SER A 55 5.77 13.33 -2.66
CA SER A 55 4.96 12.93 -1.50
C SER A 55 3.73 13.82 -1.32
N LYS A 56 3.89 15.15 -1.45
CA LYS A 56 2.78 16.11 -1.37
C LYS A 56 1.80 15.94 -2.52
N MET A 57 2.31 15.80 -3.75
CA MET A 57 1.48 15.66 -4.95
C MET A 57 0.66 14.37 -4.93
N CYS A 58 1.26 13.26 -4.53
CA CYS A 58 0.59 11.97 -4.38
C CYS A 58 -0.53 12.02 -3.34
N ALA A 59 -0.25 12.59 -2.16
CA ALA A 59 -1.24 12.78 -1.11
C ALA A 59 -2.44 13.62 -1.57
N MET A 60 -2.20 14.72 -2.30
CA MET A 60 -3.28 15.58 -2.81
C MET A 60 -4.04 14.97 -3.99
N GLY A 61 -3.34 14.23 -4.85
CA GLY A 61 -3.88 13.69 -6.09
C GLY A 61 -4.42 12.27 -5.98
N HIS A 62 -4.23 11.60 -4.84
CA HIS A 62 -4.49 10.18 -4.64
C HIS A 62 -3.89 9.32 -5.76
N ARG A 63 -2.57 9.48 -5.98
CA ARG A 63 -1.79 8.76 -7.00
C ARG A 63 -0.59 8.09 -6.36
N PRO A 64 -0.16 6.90 -6.83
CA PRO A 64 0.88 6.15 -6.17
C PRO A 64 2.20 6.93 -6.12
N LEU A 65 2.90 6.84 -4.99
CA LEU A 65 4.20 7.47 -4.72
C LEU A 65 5.29 6.99 -5.67
N CYS A 66 5.18 5.74 -6.12
CA CYS A 66 6.12 5.09 -7.01
C CYS A 66 5.37 4.35 -8.12
N GLN A 67 5.99 4.27 -9.30
CA GLN A 67 5.48 3.43 -10.38
C GLN A 67 5.50 1.94 -10.01
N ASP A 68 6.40 1.52 -9.12
CA ASP A 68 6.37 0.20 -8.51
C ASP A 68 5.53 0.21 -7.23
N THR A 69 4.31 -0.31 -7.31
CA THR A 69 3.40 -0.41 -6.16
C THR A 69 3.64 -1.66 -5.33
N GLY A 70 4.70 -2.43 -5.62
CA GLY A 70 5.21 -3.50 -4.77
C GLY A 70 4.36 -4.77 -4.71
N SER A 71 4.78 -5.67 -3.81
CA SER A 71 4.07 -6.88 -3.42
C SER A 71 3.44 -6.71 -2.04
N VAL A 72 2.18 -7.14 -1.90
CA VAL A 72 1.48 -7.03 -0.61
C VAL A 72 1.90 -8.14 0.33
N ASN A 73 2.34 -7.76 1.52
CA ASN A 73 2.66 -8.69 2.60
C ASN A 73 1.72 -8.40 3.77
N ILE A 74 0.88 -9.37 4.13
CA ILE A 74 -0.14 -9.20 5.18
C ILE A 74 0.29 -9.99 6.42
N PHE A 75 0.46 -9.27 7.53
CA PHE A 75 0.68 -9.86 8.84
C PHE A 75 -0.58 -9.68 9.67
N ILE A 76 -1.25 -10.78 10.00
CA ILE A 76 -2.50 -10.75 10.78
C ILE A 76 -2.33 -11.44 12.13
N LYS A 77 -2.99 -10.88 13.15
CA LYS A 77 -3.17 -11.50 14.47
C LYS A 77 -4.65 -11.58 14.76
N VAL A 78 -5.18 -12.80 14.87
CA VAL A 78 -6.60 -13.03 15.17
C VAL A 78 -6.73 -13.41 16.65
N GLY A 79 -7.54 -12.66 17.39
CA GLY A 79 -7.82 -12.96 18.79
C GLY A 79 -8.65 -14.24 18.94
N LEU A 80 -8.40 -15.02 19.99
CA LEU A 80 -9.06 -16.31 20.22
C LEU A 80 -10.60 -16.24 20.19
N ASN A 81 -11.17 -15.14 20.68
CA ASN A 81 -12.62 -14.91 20.74
C ASN A 81 -13.15 -14.01 19.60
N ALA A 82 -12.32 -13.69 18.61
CA ALA A 82 -12.76 -12.91 17.45
C ALA A 82 -13.76 -13.73 16.64
N LYS A 83 -14.94 -13.15 16.38
CA LYS A 83 -15.98 -13.78 15.55
C LYS A 83 -15.84 -13.27 14.13
N LEU A 84 -15.22 -14.07 13.27
CA LEU A 84 -15.15 -13.81 11.84
C LEU A 84 -16.30 -14.55 11.15
N GLU A 85 -17.14 -13.81 10.42
CA GLU A 85 -18.19 -14.38 9.57
C GLU A 85 -17.69 -14.38 8.13
N LEU A 86 -17.12 -15.51 7.71
CA LEU A 86 -16.49 -15.70 6.41
C LEU A 86 -17.19 -16.84 5.65
N SER A 87 -17.36 -16.65 4.35
CA SER A 87 -17.88 -17.66 3.42
C SER A 87 -16.76 -18.50 2.78
N LYS A 88 -15.51 -18.05 2.91
CA LYS A 88 -14.29 -18.63 2.34
C LYS A 88 -13.12 -18.55 3.32
N GLU A 89 -12.01 -19.16 2.96
CA GLU A 89 -10.80 -19.12 3.76
C GLU A 89 -10.31 -17.67 3.93
N LEU A 90 -9.77 -17.35 5.11
CA LEU A 90 -9.32 -15.99 5.45
C LEU A 90 -8.30 -15.45 4.44
N GLU A 91 -7.41 -16.31 3.93
CA GLU A 91 -6.45 -15.94 2.89
C GLU A 91 -7.12 -15.44 1.61
N GLU A 92 -8.21 -16.08 1.17
CA GLU A 92 -8.98 -15.66 -0.01
C GLU A 92 -9.72 -14.34 0.23
N VAL A 93 -10.17 -14.08 1.45
CA VAL A 93 -10.76 -12.78 1.84
C VAL A 93 -9.71 -11.67 1.76
N LEU A 94 -8.51 -11.93 2.29
CA LEU A 94 -7.40 -10.99 2.26
C LEU A 94 -6.95 -10.70 0.82
N ASN A 95 -6.79 -11.73 0.00
CA ASN A 95 -6.41 -11.59 -1.41
C ASN A 95 -7.48 -10.86 -2.23
N GLU A 96 -8.77 -11.05 -1.95
CA GLU A 96 -9.83 -10.25 -2.58
C GLU A 96 -9.74 -8.77 -2.20
N GLY A 97 -9.45 -8.46 -0.92
CA GLY A 97 -9.18 -7.09 -0.49
C GLY A 97 -8.01 -6.45 -1.25
N VAL A 98 -6.93 -7.21 -1.46
CA VAL A 98 -5.79 -6.74 -2.27
C VAL A 98 -6.21 -6.51 -3.71
N ALA A 99 -6.90 -7.46 -4.34
CA ALA A 99 -7.37 -7.33 -5.72
C ALA A 99 -8.28 -6.11 -5.88
N LYS A 100 -9.24 -5.92 -4.97
CA LYS A 100 -10.13 -4.75 -4.94
C LYS A 100 -9.34 -3.44 -4.80
N GLY A 101 -8.35 -3.40 -3.90
CA GLY A 101 -7.48 -2.24 -3.73
C GLY A 101 -6.66 -1.94 -4.99
N TYR A 102 -6.07 -2.95 -5.63
CA TYR A 102 -5.22 -2.76 -6.81
C TYR A 102 -6.00 -2.38 -8.08
N THR A 103 -7.28 -2.79 -8.16
CA THR A 103 -8.17 -2.56 -9.32
C THR A 103 -9.12 -1.37 -9.13
N ASP A 104 -8.89 -0.55 -8.11
CA ASP A 104 -9.67 0.68 -7.88
C ASP A 104 -9.67 1.56 -9.15
N PRO A 105 -10.83 1.93 -9.70
CA PRO A 105 -10.92 2.71 -10.93
C PRO A 105 -10.40 4.14 -10.78
N ASP A 106 -10.42 4.71 -9.58
CA ASP A 106 -9.95 6.07 -9.32
C ASP A 106 -8.44 6.13 -9.11
N ASN A 107 -7.83 5.02 -8.67
CA ASN A 107 -6.38 4.90 -8.50
C ASN A 107 -5.87 3.45 -8.67
N THR A 108 -5.82 3.01 -9.94
CA THR A 108 -5.32 1.68 -10.29
C THR A 108 -3.82 1.54 -10.00
N LEU A 109 -3.44 0.48 -9.30
CA LEU A 109 -2.06 0.17 -8.92
C LEU A 109 -1.39 -0.79 -9.92
N ARG A 110 -0.06 -0.91 -9.88
CA ARG A 110 0.69 -1.74 -10.84
C ARG A 110 0.71 -3.21 -10.41
N TYR A 111 0.25 -4.10 -11.30
CA TYR A 111 0.35 -5.55 -11.10
C TYR A 111 1.79 -6.02 -11.31
N SER A 112 2.52 -6.13 -10.21
CA SER A 112 3.99 -6.32 -10.22
C SER A 112 4.41 -7.77 -9.99
N VAL A 113 3.46 -8.70 -9.88
CA VAL A 113 3.70 -10.11 -9.55
C VAL A 113 3.59 -10.97 -10.81
N VAL A 114 4.42 -12.01 -10.88
CA VAL A 114 4.36 -13.05 -11.91
C VAL A 114 4.11 -14.40 -11.25
N SER A 115 3.32 -15.26 -11.90
CA SER A 115 2.89 -16.55 -11.33
C SER A 115 4.04 -17.55 -11.16
N ASP A 116 5.01 -17.52 -12.08
CA ASP A 116 6.22 -18.33 -12.04
C ASP A 116 7.43 -17.45 -12.38
N PRO A 117 8.23 -17.04 -11.38
CA PRO A 117 9.37 -16.16 -11.62
C PRO A 117 10.52 -16.84 -12.37
N ALA A 118 10.59 -18.18 -12.38
CA ALA A 118 11.68 -18.96 -12.98
C ALA A 118 11.31 -19.59 -14.34
N GLY A 119 10.02 -19.69 -14.67
CA GLY A 119 9.51 -20.26 -15.91
C GLY A 119 8.82 -19.24 -16.81
N GLU A 120 7.52 -19.42 -17.05
CA GLU A 120 6.77 -18.66 -18.08
C GLU A 120 6.57 -17.17 -17.74
N ARG A 121 6.72 -16.78 -16.47
CA ARG A 121 6.65 -15.38 -16.00
C ARG A 121 5.38 -14.64 -16.44
N LYS A 122 4.22 -15.31 -16.41
CA LYS A 122 2.92 -14.70 -16.69
C LYS A 122 2.54 -13.73 -15.58
N ASN A 123 2.16 -12.50 -15.95
CA ASN A 123 1.62 -11.51 -15.01
C ASN A 123 0.28 -11.99 -14.45
N THR A 124 0.08 -11.79 -13.14
CA THR A 124 -1.12 -12.21 -12.40
C THR A 124 -2.01 -11.04 -12.09
#